data_AF-A0A3N1IN24-F1
#
_entry.id   AF-A0A3N1IN24-F1
#
_cell.length_a   1.000
_cell.length_b   1.000
_cell.length_c   1.000
_cell.angle_alpha   90.00
_cell.angle_beta   90.00
_cell.angle_gamma   90.00
#
_symmetry.space_group_name_H-M   'P 1'
#
loop_
_entity.id
_entity.type
_entity.pdbx_description
1 polymer ?
#
loop_
_entity_poly.entity_id
_entity_poly.type
_entity_poly.pdbx_seq_one_letter_code
_entity_poly.pdbx_strand_id
1 'polypeptide(L)'
;MAVLSVRGVRPVACVGVAVAAAVLPVVSAAPAGATTQEAHVSYIERDGWGNIKYDVRFNGTVRSDGPTRYVIQGVLDAYCHDSTITGQSITFGYGPSKNGWQYKSYWCTDAPVKINIEGSRSAGDSVDLIVGATSGVFNTYNYGSKQTFAIGTD
;
A
#
# COMPACT_ATOMS: atom_id res chain seq x y z
N MET A 1 2.33 -67.04 56.02
CA MET A 1 1.73 -66.93 57.37
C MET A 1 0.90 -65.65 57.38
N ALA A 2 -0.34 -65.75 57.89
CA ALA A 2 -1.32 -64.70 58.16
C ALA A 2 -1.95 -63.92 56.98
N VAL A 3 -3.25 -64.19 56.83
CA VAL A 3 -4.30 -63.50 56.08
C VAL A 3 -4.75 -62.26 56.85
N LEU A 4 -5.08 -61.15 56.18
CA LEU A 4 -6.16 -60.30 56.66
C LEU A 4 -6.93 -59.61 55.53
N SER A 5 -8.22 -59.94 55.52
CA SER A 5 -9.31 -59.45 54.69
C SER A 5 -9.94 -58.22 55.34
N VAL A 6 -10.31 -57.20 54.55
CA VAL A 6 -11.47 -56.36 54.86
C VAL A 6 -12.20 -55.98 53.56
N ARG A 7 -13.47 -56.37 53.49
CA ARG A 7 -14.48 -55.97 52.50
C ARG A 7 -15.15 -54.65 52.90
N GLY A 8 -15.55 -53.85 51.92
CA GLY A 8 -16.62 -52.83 52.00
C GLY A 8 -16.90 -52.31 50.59
N VAL A 9 -17.99 -52.66 49.88
CA VAL A 9 -19.39 -52.15 50.00
C VAL A 9 -19.41 -50.62 49.80
N ARG A 10 -20.12 -49.99 48.85
CA ARG A 10 -21.08 -50.35 47.78
C ARG A 10 -21.26 -49.09 46.85
N PRO A 11 -22.05 -49.16 45.76
CA PRO A 11 -21.98 -48.28 44.58
C PRO A 11 -22.83 -47.02 44.71
N VAL A 12 -22.54 -45.98 43.91
CA VAL A 12 -23.58 -45.06 43.42
C VAL A 12 -23.21 -44.57 42.01
N ALA A 13 -24.20 -44.68 41.14
CA ALA A 13 -24.23 -44.25 39.75
C ALA A 13 -24.06 -42.73 39.59
N CYS A 14 -23.63 -42.32 38.39
CA CYS A 14 -24.31 -41.29 37.59
C CYS A 14 -23.56 -41.17 36.25
N VAL A 15 -24.03 -41.91 35.25
CA VAL A 15 -23.66 -41.65 33.84
C VAL A 15 -24.42 -40.38 33.44
N GLY A 16 -23.82 -39.23 33.69
CA GLY A 16 -24.24 -37.96 33.12
C GLY A 16 -23.65 -37.83 31.72
N VAL A 17 -24.43 -38.16 30.69
CA VAL A 17 -24.09 -37.75 29.32
C VAL A 17 -24.33 -36.25 29.22
N ALA A 18 -23.30 -35.46 29.53
CA ALA A 18 -23.30 -34.05 29.24
C ALA A 18 -23.07 -33.89 27.73
N VAL A 19 -24.16 -33.72 26.97
CA VAL A 19 -24.08 -33.20 25.60
C VAL A 19 -23.69 -31.73 25.73
N ALA A 20 -22.39 -31.46 25.78
CA ALA A 20 -21.86 -30.12 25.63
C ALA A 20 -22.11 -29.69 24.18
N ALA A 21 -23.23 -29.03 23.93
CA ALA A 21 -23.41 -28.24 22.73
C ALA A 21 -22.37 -27.12 22.79
N ALA A 22 -21.22 -27.36 22.17
CA ALA A 22 -20.21 -26.35 21.95
C ALA A 22 -20.82 -25.29 21.02
N VAL A 23 -21.37 -24.24 21.62
CA VAL A 23 -21.73 -23.01 20.91
C VAL A 23 -20.40 -22.41 20.47
N LEU A 24 -19.93 -22.79 19.29
CA LEU A 24 -18.78 -22.16 18.68
C LEU A 24 -19.16 -20.69 18.48
N PRO A 25 -18.40 -19.72 19.01
CA PRO A 25 -18.59 -18.34 18.63
C PRO A 25 -18.38 -18.28 17.12
N VAL A 26 -19.44 -17.92 16.40
CA VAL A 26 -19.32 -17.54 14.99
C VAL A 26 -18.51 -16.25 15.01
N VAL A 27 -17.19 -16.38 14.92
CA VAL A 27 -16.31 -15.25 14.68
C VAL A 27 -16.64 -14.79 13.27
N SER A 28 -17.52 -13.80 13.18
CA SER A 28 -17.72 -13.05 11.95
C SER A 28 -16.38 -12.40 11.66
N ALA A 29 -15.59 -13.01 10.77
CA ALA A 29 -14.44 -12.35 10.17
C ALA A 29 -15.01 -11.12 9.47
N ALA A 30 -14.87 -9.95 10.09
CA ALA A 30 -15.14 -8.71 9.41
C ALA A 30 -14.31 -8.76 8.11
N PRO A 31 -14.91 -8.48 6.94
CA PRO A 31 -14.15 -8.46 5.70
C PRO A 31 -12.98 -7.50 5.94
N ALA A 32 -11.75 -7.98 5.78
CA ALA A 32 -10.54 -7.17 5.90
C ALA A 32 -10.77 -5.91 5.07
N GLY A 33 -10.97 -4.79 5.77
CA GLY A 33 -11.46 -3.57 5.17
C GLY A 33 -10.42 -3.07 4.20
N ALA A 34 -10.77 -2.89 2.93
CA ALA A 34 -9.89 -2.26 1.97
C ALA A 34 -9.59 -0.84 2.44
N THR A 35 -8.47 -0.65 3.14
CA THR A 35 -8.03 0.66 3.61
C THR A 35 -7.62 1.48 2.40
N THR A 36 -8.27 2.63 2.22
CA THR A 36 -7.95 3.65 1.21
C THR A 36 -7.26 4.82 1.92
N GLN A 37 -6.14 5.27 1.38
CA GLN A 37 -5.41 6.45 1.85
C GLN A 37 -5.31 7.49 0.74
N GLU A 38 -5.48 8.76 1.11
CA GLU A 38 -5.19 9.90 0.24
C GLU A 38 -3.68 10.02 0.03
N ALA A 39 -3.27 10.38 -1.18
CA ALA A 39 -1.89 10.49 -1.60
C ALA A 39 -1.64 11.84 -2.29
N HIS A 40 -0.69 12.59 -1.74
CA HIS A 40 -0.27 13.91 -2.22
C HIS A 40 1.24 13.96 -2.34
N VAL A 41 1.77 13.62 -3.51
CA VAL A 41 3.22 13.51 -3.75
C VAL A 41 3.65 14.65 -4.67
N SER A 42 4.72 15.36 -4.36
CA SER A 42 5.15 16.52 -5.16
C SER A 42 6.67 16.59 -5.35
N TYR A 43 7.07 17.15 -6.48
CA TYR A 43 8.44 17.52 -6.80
C TYR A 43 8.44 18.96 -7.31
N ILE A 44 9.14 19.86 -6.60
CA ILE A 44 9.28 21.26 -7.00
C ILE A 44 10.77 21.57 -7.10
N GLU A 45 11.21 21.99 -8.28
CA GLU A 45 12.58 22.47 -8.51
C GLU A 45 12.54 23.96 -8.82
N ARG A 46 13.46 24.72 -8.25
CA ARG A 46 13.65 26.14 -8.53
C ARG A 46 15.02 26.38 -9.17
N ASP A 47 15.09 27.36 -10.05
CA ASP A 47 16.38 27.83 -10.59
C ASP A 47 17.17 28.65 -9.56
N GLY A 48 18.37 29.11 -9.93
CA GLY A 48 19.22 29.94 -9.07
C GLY A 48 18.65 31.32 -8.73
N TRP A 49 17.56 31.74 -9.41
CA TRP A 49 16.85 32.99 -9.15
C TRP A 49 15.54 32.76 -8.38
N GLY A 50 15.23 31.52 -8.01
CA GLY A 50 14.04 31.15 -7.24
C GLY A 50 12.76 30.94 -8.07
N ASN A 51 12.83 31.02 -9.40
CA ASN A 51 11.69 30.73 -10.27
C ASN A 51 11.42 29.23 -10.28
N ILE A 52 10.15 28.85 -10.36
CA ILE A 52 9.76 27.44 -10.50
C ILE A 52 10.19 26.96 -11.89
N LYS A 53 11.05 25.95 -11.91
CA LYS A 53 11.50 25.27 -13.13
C LYS A 53 10.64 24.05 -13.40
N TYR A 54 10.33 23.28 -12.36
CA TYR A 54 9.41 22.15 -12.38
C TYR A 54 8.50 22.20 -11.16
N ASP A 55 7.23 21.89 -11.35
CA ASP A 55 6.27 21.60 -10.28
C ASP A 55 5.41 20.42 -10.73
N VAL A 56 5.77 19.21 -10.28
CA VAL A 56 5.08 17.96 -10.61
C VAL A 56 4.34 17.50 -9.37
N ARG A 57 3.04 17.20 -9.49
CA ARG A 57 2.19 16.80 -8.37
C ARG A 57 1.32 15.62 -8.74
N PHE A 58 1.31 14.60 -7.89
CA PHE A 58 0.31 13.56 -7.91
C PHE A 58 -0.69 13.78 -6.79
N ASN A 59 -1.97 13.81 -7.13
CA ASN A 59 -3.09 13.85 -6.18
C ASN A 59 -4.03 12.69 -6.48
N GLY A 60 -4.29 11.85 -5.47
CA GLY A 60 -5.14 10.70 -5.64
C GLY A 60 -5.22 9.83 -4.40
N THR A 61 -5.44 8.54 -4.62
CA THR A 61 -5.61 7.55 -3.57
C THR A 61 -4.76 6.31 -3.82
N VAL A 62 -4.37 5.66 -2.72
CA VAL A 62 -3.75 4.34 -2.70
C VAL A 62 -4.61 3.46 -1.81
N ARG A 63 -5.08 2.32 -2.32
CA ARG A 63 -5.93 1.41 -1.56
C ARG A 63 -5.50 -0.04 -1.69
N SER A 64 -5.81 -0.83 -0.68
CA SER A 64 -5.70 -2.29 -0.77
C SER A 64 -6.78 -2.86 -1.69
N ASP A 65 -6.45 -3.94 -2.40
CA ASP A 65 -7.39 -4.73 -3.22
C ASP A 65 -7.29 -6.21 -2.82
N GLY A 66 -7.56 -6.48 -1.55
CA GLY A 66 -7.23 -7.76 -0.91
C GLY A 66 -5.81 -7.79 -0.34
N PRO A 67 -5.33 -8.95 0.15
CA PRO A 67 -4.10 -9.05 0.94
C PRO A 67 -2.83 -8.86 0.12
N THR A 68 -2.86 -9.13 -1.19
CA THR A 68 -1.67 -9.16 -2.04
C THR A 68 -1.74 -8.23 -3.25
N ARG A 69 -2.75 -7.36 -3.31
CA ARG A 69 -2.91 -6.38 -4.40
C ARG A 69 -3.17 -4.98 -3.86
N TYR A 70 -2.93 -4.01 -4.73
CA TYR A 70 -3.20 -2.61 -4.47
C TYR A 70 -3.68 -1.91 -5.74
N VAL A 71 -4.37 -0.78 -5.53
CA VAL A 71 -4.82 0.12 -6.58
C VAL A 71 -4.36 1.53 -6.27
N ILE A 72 -3.81 2.22 -7.28
CA ILE A 72 -3.47 3.64 -7.23
C ILE A 72 -4.31 4.36 -8.27
N GLN A 73 -5.04 5.40 -7.85
CA GLN A 73 -5.89 6.18 -8.72
C GLN A 73 -5.73 7.67 -8.46
N GLY A 74 -5.55 8.48 -9.49
CA GLY A 74 -5.41 9.92 -9.30
C GLY A 74 -5.07 10.68 -10.57
N VAL A 75 -4.57 11.89 -10.38
CA VAL A 75 -4.13 12.77 -11.45
C VAL A 75 -2.68 13.17 -11.19
N LEU A 76 -1.84 12.97 -12.21
CA LEU A 76 -0.50 13.52 -12.27
C LEU A 76 -0.57 14.84 -13.05
N ASP A 77 -0.37 15.94 -12.34
CA ASP A 77 -0.35 17.29 -12.89
C ASP A 77 1.07 17.83 -12.89
N ALA A 78 1.38 18.74 -13.81
CA ALA A 78 2.72 19.29 -13.93
C ALA A 78 2.76 20.67 -14.56
N TYR A 79 3.68 21.48 -14.04
CA TYR A 79 4.20 22.67 -14.69
C TYR A 79 5.69 22.47 -14.99
N CYS A 80 6.07 22.84 -16.20
CA CYS A 80 7.43 22.78 -16.71
C CYS A 80 7.76 24.11 -17.37
N HIS A 81 8.90 24.68 -17.00
CA HIS A 81 9.35 25.93 -17.62
C HIS A 81 9.87 25.67 -19.05
N ASP A 82 9.38 26.44 -20.02
CA ASP A 82 9.61 26.30 -21.48
C ASP A 82 11.06 26.55 -21.94
N SER A 83 12.04 26.63 -21.04
CA SER A 83 13.40 27.07 -21.38
C SER A 83 14.27 26.03 -22.08
N THR A 84 13.79 24.81 -22.30
CA THR A 84 14.60 23.75 -22.92
C THR A 84 14.19 23.50 -24.36
N ILE A 85 15.18 23.56 -25.27
CA ILE A 85 15.06 23.16 -26.68
C ILE A 85 14.57 21.70 -26.82
N THR A 86 14.83 20.87 -25.80
CA THR A 86 14.36 19.49 -25.72
C THR A 86 13.06 19.41 -24.92
N GLY A 87 12.11 18.59 -25.38
CA GLY A 87 10.89 18.29 -24.62
C GLY A 87 11.23 17.74 -23.23
N GLN A 88 10.53 18.23 -22.21
CA GLN A 88 10.69 17.78 -20.83
C GLN A 88 9.69 16.67 -20.53
N SER A 89 10.12 15.66 -19.79
CA SER A 89 9.27 14.55 -19.37
C SER A 89 9.06 14.59 -17.86
N ILE A 90 7.86 14.24 -17.43
CA ILE A 90 7.53 13.99 -16.02
C ILE A 90 7.46 12.48 -15.78
N THR A 91 7.69 12.06 -14.55
CA THR A 91 7.64 10.64 -14.19
C THR A 91 6.90 10.41 -12.87
N PHE A 92 6.16 9.33 -12.82
CA PHE A 92 5.49 8.80 -11.65
C PHE A 92 6.08 7.43 -11.34
N GLY A 93 6.87 7.37 -10.26
CA GLY A 93 7.42 6.14 -9.72
C GLY A 93 6.48 5.57 -8.65
N TYR A 94 6.25 4.27 -8.71
CA TYR A 94 5.39 3.56 -7.77
C TYR A 94 5.86 2.11 -7.59
N GLY A 95 5.54 1.50 -6.45
CA GLY A 95 5.75 0.08 -6.27
C GLY A 95 5.60 -0.38 -4.82
N PRO A 96 5.49 -1.70 -4.59
CA PRO A 96 5.62 -2.27 -3.26
C PRO A 96 7.00 -1.96 -2.67
N SER A 97 7.06 -1.50 -1.42
CA SER A 97 8.30 -1.02 -0.78
C SER A 97 9.40 -2.09 -0.77
N LYS A 98 9.06 -3.39 -0.79
CA LYS A 98 10.02 -4.51 -0.78
C LYS A 98 10.40 -5.05 -2.16
N ASN A 99 9.59 -4.86 -3.20
CA ASN A 99 9.80 -5.51 -4.51
C ASN A 99 10.19 -4.54 -5.64
N GLY A 100 10.66 -3.35 -5.28
CA GLY A 100 11.25 -2.39 -6.22
C GLY A 100 10.24 -1.50 -6.94
N TRP A 101 10.77 -0.67 -7.84
CA TRP A 101 10.06 0.44 -8.47
C TRP A 101 9.61 0.13 -9.89
N GLN A 102 8.44 0.64 -10.23
CA GLN A 102 7.93 0.81 -11.58
C GLN A 102 7.79 2.31 -11.87
N TYR A 103 7.86 2.67 -13.14
CA TYR A 103 7.80 4.07 -13.56
C TYR A 103 6.86 4.22 -14.76
N LYS A 104 6.09 5.30 -14.75
CA LYS A 104 5.35 5.81 -15.91
C LYS A 104 5.85 7.22 -16.21
N SER A 105 6.30 7.45 -17.43
CA SER A 105 6.76 8.76 -17.88
C SER A 105 5.83 9.31 -18.95
N TYR A 106 5.66 10.64 -18.94
CA TYR A 106 4.81 11.39 -19.86
C TYR A 106 5.54 12.65 -20.30
N TRP A 107 5.18 13.22 -21.45
CA TRP A 107 5.65 14.56 -21.77
C TRP A 107 4.97 15.56 -20.85
N CYS A 108 5.68 16.63 -20.47
CA CYS A 108 5.09 17.62 -19.59
C CYS A 108 3.89 18.34 -20.24
N THR A 109 3.89 18.46 -21.56
CA THR A 109 2.77 18.99 -22.36
C THR A 109 1.51 18.12 -22.33
N ASP A 110 1.63 16.86 -21.91
CA ASP A 110 0.50 15.93 -21.80
C ASP A 110 -0.21 16.06 -20.45
N ALA A 111 0.39 16.78 -19.48
CA ALA A 111 -0.22 17.01 -18.18
C ALA A 111 -1.43 17.96 -18.28
N PRO A 112 -2.50 17.72 -17.50
CA PRO A 112 -2.65 16.67 -16.48
C PRO A 112 -3.01 15.29 -17.07
N VAL A 113 -2.45 14.22 -16.49
CA VAL A 113 -2.68 12.82 -16.89
C VAL A 113 -3.40 12.03 -15.80
N LYS A 114 -4.41 11.24 -16.18
CA LYS A 114 -5.07 10.31 -15.26
C LYS A 114 -4.22 9.05 -15.03
N ILE A 115 -4.04 8.69 -13.77
CA ILE A 115 -3.34 7.48 -13.35
C ILE A 115 -4.37 6.49 -12.79
N ASN A 116 -4.37 5.27 -13.33
CA ASN A 116 -5.10 4.12 -12.80
C ASN A 116 -4.19 2.89 -12.91
N ILE A 117 -3.71 2.41 -11.78
CA ILE A 117 -2.74 1.32 -11.69
C ILE A 117 -3.29 0.26 -10.75
N GLU A 118 -3.21 -0.98 -11.19
CA GLU A 118 -3.34 -2.14 -10.32
C GLU A 118 -1.99 -2.83 -10.23
N GLY A 119 -1.63 -3.26 -9.02
CA GLY A 119 -0.35 -3.92 -8.78
C GLY A 119 -0.46 -5.02 -7.73
N SER A 120 0.62 -5.78 -7.62
CA SER A 120 0.77 -6.83 -6.61
C SER A 120 1.80 -6.43 -5.57
N ARG A 121 1.55 -6.80 -4.32
CA ARG A 121 2.43 -6.59 -3.16
C ARG A 121 2.42 -7.84 -2.27
N SER A 122 3.44 -8.00 -1.44
CA SER A 122 3.38 -9.03 -0.39
C SER A 122 2.35 -8.63 0.67
N ALA A 123 1.78 -9.61 1.37
CA ALA A 123 0.82 -9.33 2.45
C ALA A 123 1.46 -8.43 3.53
N GLY A 124 0.73 -7.37 3.90
CA GLY A 124 1.21 -6.35 4.84
C GLY A 124 2.33 -5.44 4.32
N ASP A 125 2.70 -5.53 3.04
CA ASP A 125 3.72 -4.64 2.47
C ASP A 125 3.16 -3.25 2.16
N SER A 126 3.98 -2.21 2.27
CA SER A 126 3.56 -0.85 1.94
C SER A 126 3.73 -0.57 0.44
N VAL A 127 3.11 0.50 -0.03
CA VAL A 127 3.30 1.02 -1.39
C VAL A 127 4.05 2.34 -1.30
N ASP A 128 5.15 2.45 -2.02
CA ASP A 128 5.92 3.69 -2.13
C ASP A 128 5.54 4.43 -3.42
N LEU A 129 5.38 5.75 -3.33
CA LEU A 129 5.15 6.65 -4.46
C LEU A 129 6.21 7.75 -4.50
N ILE A 130 6.55 8.19 -5.71
CA ILE A 130 7.46 9.31 -5.97
C ILE A 130 7.11 9.98 -7.31
N VAL A 131 7.32 11.28 -7.41
CA VAL A 131 7.22 12.02 -8.68
C VAL A 131 8.52 12.71 -9.01
N GLY A 132 8.75 12.97 -10.29
CA GLY A 132 9.96 13.62 -10.77
C GLY A 132 9.81 14.21 -12.17
N ALA A 133 10.87 14.84 -12.65
CA ALA A 133 10.98 15.38 -14.00
C ALA A 133 12.40 15.17 -14.56
N THR A 134 12.52 15.17 -15.88
CA THR A 134 13.83 15.20 -16.54
C THR A 134 14.42 16.60 -16.48
N SER A 135 15.71 16.70 -16.18
CA SER A 135 16.44 17.96 -16.16
C SER A 135 17.67 17.95 -17.09
N GLY A 136 17.98 19.14 -17.62
CA GLY A 136 19.19 19.41 -18.39
C GLY A 136 19.22 18.79 -19.78
N VAL A 137 20.37 18.93 -20.46
CA VAL A 137 20.62 18.44 -21.82
C VAL A 137 20.74 16.90 -21.92
N PHE A 138 20.93 16.22 -20.80
CA PHE A 138 21.11 14.77 -20.74
C PHE A 138 19.85 14.00 -20.29
N ASN A 139 18.71 14.68 -20.11
CA ASN A 139 17.44 14.07 -19.67
C ASN A 139 17.59 13.19 -18.42
N THR A 140 18.37 13.65 -17.43
CA THR A 140 18.53 12.93 -16.16
C THR A 140 17.30 13.17 -15.29
N TYR A 141 16.75 12.11 -14.70
CA TYR A 141 15.59 12.21 -13.82
C TYR A 141 15.98 12.69 -12.42
N ASN A 142 15.34 13.75 -11.98
CA ASN A 142 15.33 14.17 -10.58
C ASN A 142 13.96 13.84 -9.97
N TYR A 143 13.98 13.46 -8.70
CA TYR A 143 12.78 13.03 -7.99
C TYR A 143 12.58 13.82 -6.69
N GLY A 144 11.32 13.96 -6.30
CA GLY A 144 10.94 14.54 -5.01
C GLY A 144 11.07 13.58 -3.85
N SER A 145 10.45 13.94 -2.73
CA SER A 145 10.41 13.06 -1.56
C SER A 145 9.52 11.85 -1.81
N LYS A 146 10.05 10.67 -1.49
CA LYS A 146 9.28 9.42 -1.44
C LYS A 146 8.20 9.51 -0.35
N GLN A 147 6.99 9.03 -0.66
CA GLN A 147 5.95 8.78 0.33
C GLN A 147 5.61 7.29 0.39
N THR A 148 5.37 6.77 1.60
CA THR A 148 5.10 5.36 1.85
C THR A 148 3.71 5.22 2.47
N PHE A 149 2.88 4.35 1.89
CA PHE A 149 1.49 4.14 2.27
C PHE A 149 1.31 2.71 2.79
N ALA A 150 1.03 2.58 4.08
CA ALA A 150 0.78 1.29 4.73
C ALA A 150 -0.70 0.88 4.53
N ILE A 151 -0.98 0.18 3.45
CA ILE A 151 -2.34 -0.30 3.12
C ILE A 151 -2.53 -1.77 3.53
N GLY A 152 -3.69 -2.12 4.09
CA GLY A 152 -4.09 -3.49 4.40
C GLY A 152 -3.16 -4.23 5.38
N THR A 153 -3.05 -3.69 6.60
CA THR A 153 -2.33 -4.29 7.75
C THR A 153 -3.24 -5.15 8.63
N ASP A 154 -4.48 -5.38 8.21
CA ASP A 154 -5.56 -5.94 9.02
C ASP A 154 -5.63 -7.47 8.91
#